data_AF-A0A7S3FSR7-F1
#
_entry.id   AF-A0A7S3FSR7-F1
#
_cell.length_a   1.000
_cell.length_b   1.000
_cell.length_c   1.000
_cell.angle_alpha   90.00
_cell.angle_beta   90.00
_cell.angle_gamma   90.00
#
_symmetry.space_group_name_H-M   'P 1'
#
loop_
_entity.id
_entity.type
_entity.pdbx_description
1 polymer ?
#
loop_
_entity_poly.entity_id
_entity_poly.type
_entity_poly.pdbx_seq_one_letter_code
_entity_poly.pdbx_strand_id
1 'polypeptide(L)'
;MLFRSVISLIITFFILSSISWQLTLVTVAGIMPIIFVGLGLGFKTKVITAAIQMKKAEVSQISEESISNVRTVKAFATETTELRRFFDKNEEAFQEGKRLALFSGLLQMGVQMGMGTCIVAIIFYGSYQYREKKVTIGEITSFLLYMIQLIFNFAIVAMVISNVFKVVGASKQVVELMQ
;
A
#
# COMPACT_ATOMS: atom_id res chain seq x y z
N MET A 1 -5.94 -17.51 -0.23
CA MET A 1 -5.68 -16.28 -1.03
C MET A 1 -4.28 -16.25 -1.61
N LEU A 2 -3.22 -16.43 -0.80
CA LEU A 2 -1.83 -16.51 -1.29
C LEU A 2 -1.61 -17.52 -2.41
N PHE A 3 -1.95 -18.79 -2.19
CA PHE A 3 -1.76 -19.85 -3.19
C PHE A 3 -2.41 -19.48 -4.53
N ARG A 4 -3.66 -18.98 -4.50
CA ARG A 4 -4.37 -18.51 -5.70
C ARG A 4 -3.61 -17.39 -6.42
N SER A 5 -3.11 -16.39 -5.70
CA SER A 5 -2.39 -15.26 -6.30
C SER A 5 -1.02 -15.64 -6.85
N VAL A 6 -0.27 -16.52 -6.16
CA VAL A 6 1.02 -17.02 -6.64
C VAL A 6 0.83 -17.90 -7.88
N ILE A 7 -0.16 -18.80 -7.88
CA ILE A 7 -0.50 -19.61 -9.05
C ILE A 7 -0.92 -18.72 -10.22
N SER A 8 -1.76 -17.70 -9.98
CA SER A 8 -2.16 -16.75 -11.02
C SER A 8 -0.96 -16.00 -11.61
N LEU A 9 0.00 -15.58 -10.78
CA LEU A 9 1.23 -14.91 -11.26
C LEU A 9 2.04 -15.80 -12.20
N ILE A 10 2.23 -17.06 -11.83
CA ILE A 10 3.00 -18.04 -12.62
C ILE A 10 2.28 -18.34 -13.94
N ILE A 11 0.97 -18.60 -13.89
CA ILE A 11 0.16 -18.91 -15.08
C ILE A 11 0.16 -17.72 -16.04
N THR A 12 -0.10 -16.51 -15.52
CA THR A 12 -0.12 -15.30 -16.35
C THR A 12 1.24 -15.05 -17.00
N PHE A 13 2.35 -15.21 -16.26
CA PHE A 13 3.69 -15.08 -16.83
C PHE A 13 3.94 -16.10 -17.96
N PHE A 14 3.54 -17.36 -17.77
CA PHE A 14 3.70 -18.42 -18.75
C PHE A 14 2.87 -18.18 -20.02
N ILE A 15 1.63 -17.72 -19.88
CA ILE A 15 0.76 -17.37 -21.01
C ILE A 15 1.36 -16.21 -21.82
N LEU A 16 1.80 -15.14 -21.14
CA LEU A 16 2.41 -13.98 -21.81
C LEU A 16 3.68 -14.39 -22.59
N SER A 17 4.55 -15.18 -21.94
CA SER A 17 5.77 -15.71 -22.54
C SER A 17 5.51 -16.62 -23.74
N SER A 18 4.38 -17.33 -23.77
CA SER A 18 4.01 -18.22 -24.87
C SER A 18 3.49 -17.47 -26.10
N ILE A 19 2.91 -16.28 -25.91
CA ILE A 19 2.41 -15.45 -27.02
C ILE A 19 3.55 -14.70 -27.69
N SER A 20 4.30 -13.90 -26.92
CA SER A 20 5.45 -13.17 -27.46
C SER A 20 6.40 -12.77 -26.33
N TRP A 21 7.63 -13.27 -26.41
CA TRP A 21 8.69 -12.94 -25.46
C TRP A 21 9.00 -11.43 -25.43
N GLN A 22 8.88 -10.74 -26.58
CA GLN A 22 9.20 -9.31 -26.70
C GLN A 22 8.17 -8.43 -25.98
N LEU A 23 6.87 -8.73 -26.10
CA LEU A 23 5.80 -8.01 -25.39
C LEU A 23 5.82 -8.30 -23.88
N THR A 24 6.21 -9.52 -23.51
CA THR A 24 6.39 -9.93 -22.11
C THR A 24 7.50 -9.13 -21.44
N LEU A 25 8.65 -8.94 -22.11
CA LEU A 25 9.74 -8.11 -21.59
C LEU A 25 9.32 -6.67 -21.35
N VAL A 26 8.59 -6.05 -22.27
CA VAL A 26 8.07 -4.68 -22.10
C VAL A 26 7.14 -4.59 -20.88
N THR A 27 6.28 -5.60 -20.70
CA THR A 27 5.33 -5.66 -19.59
C THR A 27 6.05 -5.84 -18.25
N VAL A 28 7.02 -6.75 -18.18
CA VAL A 28 7.81 -7.02 -16.97
C VAL A 28 8.70 -5.83 -16.61
N ALA A 29 9.35 -5.23 -17.60
CA ALA A 29 10.20 -4.05 -17.42
C ALA A 29 9.39 -2.84 -16.93
N GLY A 30 8.15 -2.68 -17.37
CA GLY A 30 7.25 -1.62 -16.89
C GLY A 30 6.72 -1.86 -15.47
N ILE A 31 6.38 -3.11 -15.13
CA ILE A 31 5.83 -3.46 -13.82
C ILE A 31 6.90 -3.48 -12.72
N MET A 32 8.13 -3.89 -13.01
CA MET A 32 9.21 -3.99 -12.01
C MET A 32 9.49 -2.71 -11.22
N PRO A 33 9.66 -1.52 -11.83
CA PRO A 33 9.89 -0.30 -11.08
C PRO A 33 8.68 0.07 -10.19
N ILE A 34 7.45 -0.18 -10.65
CA ILE A 34 6.23 0.07 -9.86
C ILE A 34 6.23 -0.79 -8.60
N ILE A 35 6.56 -2.07 -8.74
CA ILE A 35 6.67 -3.01 -7.63
C ILE A 35 7.74 -2.56 -6.63
N PHE A 36 8.93 -2.20 -7.12
CA PHE A 36 10.07 -1.87 -6.26
C PHE A 36 9.81 -0.61 -5.44
N VAL A 37 9.27 0.43 -6.08
CA VAL A 37 8.83 1.68 -5.44
C VAL A 37 7.72 1.39 -4.43
N GLY A 38 6.72 0.59 -4.81
CA GLY A 38 5.59 0.23 -3.95
C GLY A 38 6.00 -0.53 -2.69
N LEU A 39 6.91 -1.50 -2.81
CA LEU A 39 7.41 -2.29 -1.67
C LEU A 39 8.24 -1.42 -0.72
N GLY A 40 9.27 -0.72 -1.23
CA GLY A 40 10.18 0.07 -0.38
C GLY A 40 9.47 1.18 0.38
N LEU A 41 8.50 1.84 -0.25
CA LEU A 41 7.78 2.96 0.33
C LEU A 41 6.58 2.49 1.18
N GLY A 42 5.96 1.37 0.82
CA GLY A 42 4.88 0.76 1.60
C GLY A 42 5.32 0.35 3.02
N PHE A 43 6.57 -0.07 3.21
CA PHE A 43 7.14 -0.31 4.54
C PHE A 43 7.25 0.99 5.35
N LYS A 44 7.77 2.07 4.75
CA LYS A 44 7.88 3.38 5.43
C LYS A 44 6.52 3.93 5.83
N THR A 45 5.53 3.88 4.93
CA THR A 45 4.16 4.32 5.21
C THR A 45 3.58 3.58 6.41
N LYS A 46 3.77 2.26 6.51
CA LYS A 46 3.26 1.46 7.65
C LYS A 46 3.83 1.89 9.00
N VAL A 47 5.13 2.19 9.06
CA VAL A 47 5.79 2.65 10.29
C VAL A 47 5.22 4.01 10.72
N ILE A 48 5.08 4.94 9.78
CA ILE A 48 4.53 6.28 10.07
C ILE A 48 3.05 6.18 10.47
N THR A 49 2.27 5.32 9.81
CA THR A 49 0.87 5.06 10.20
C THR A 49 0.78 4.53 11.63
N ALA A 50 1.66 3.63 12.03
CA ALA A 50 1.68 3.11 13.41
C ALA A 50 2.02 4.22 14.42
N ALA A 51 2.99 5.09 14.12
CA ALA A 51 3.31 6.23 14.97
C ALA A 51 2.13 7.21 15.14
N ILE A 52 1.40 7.50 14.04
CA ILE A 52 0.19 8.33 14.10
C ILE A 52 -0.90 7.67 14.93
N GLN A 53 -1.07 6.34 14.84
CA GLN A 53 -2.05 5.63 15.67
C GLN A 53 -1.71 5.70 17.16
N MET A 54 -0.42 5.67 17.53
CA MET A 54 -0.02 5.89 18.93
C MET A 54 -0.34 7.30 19.41
N LYS A 55 -0.07 8.34 18.59
CA LYS A 55 -0.46 9.71 18.93
C LYS A 55 -1.98 9.87 19.09
N LYS A 56 -2.76 9.20 18.23
CA LYS A 56 -4.22 9.16 18.37
C LYS A 56 -4.68 8.47 19.66
N ALA A 57 -4.00 7.41 20.07
CA ALA A 57 -4.28 6.75 21.34
C ALA A 57 -4.00 7.68 22.54
N GLU A 58 -2.91 8.45 22.50
CA GLU A 58 -2.59 9.46 23.53
C GLU A 58 -3.69 10.54 23.64
N VAL A 59 -4.16 11.07 22.49
CA VAL A 59 -5.27 12.03 22.44
C VAL A 59 -6.55 11.42 23.02
N SER A 60 -6.85 10.16 22.69
CA SER A 60 -8.00 9.44 23.23
C SER A 60 -7.88 9.25 24.75
N GLN A 61 -6.68 8.93 25.25
CA GLN A 61 -6.41 8.76 26.67
C GLN A 61 -6.63 10.07 27.45
N ILE A 62 -6.16 11.21 26.94
CA ILE A 62 -6.40 12.53 27.56
C ILE A 62 -7.91 12.83 27.64
N SER A 63 -8.64 12.52 26.57
CA SER A 63 -10.10 12.69 26.55
C SER A 63 -10.78 11.78 27.58
N GLU A 64 -10.36 10.52 27.68
CA GLU A 64 -10.92 9.55 28.62
C GLU A 64 -10.62 9.94 30.08
N GLU A 65 -9.39 10.39 30.37
CA GLU A 65 -8.99 10.88 31.68
C GLU A 65 -9.81 12.12 32.10
N SER A 66 -10.01 13.06 31.18
CA SER A 66 -10.79 14.27 31.42
C SER A 66 -12.27 13.98 31.66
N ILE A 67 -12.87 13.04 30.91
CA ILE A 67 -14.28 12.65 31.05
C ILE A 67 -14.49 11.83 32.33
N SER A 68 -13.59 10.88 32.61
CA SER A 68 -13.64 10.06 33.82
C SER A 68 -13.53 10.91 35.09
N ASN A 69 -12.66 11.93 35.06
CA ASN A 69 -12.44 12.87 36.17
C ASN A 69 -13.22 14.18 36.04
N VAL A 70 -14.35 14.20 35.33
CA VAL A 70 -15.11 15.44 35.06
C VAL A 70 -15.49 16.23 36.33
N ARG A 71 -15.75 15.54 37.45
CA ARG A 71 -16.04 16.19 38.74
C ARG A 71 -14.81 16.94 39.28
N THR A 72 -13.62 16.37 39.10
CA THR A 72 -12.34 16.97 39.51
C THR A 72 -12.01 18.16 38.62
N VAL A 73 -12.16 18.04 37.31
CA VAL A 73 -11.93 19.15 36.35
C VAL A 73 -12.86 20.33 36.67
N LYS A 74 -14.14 20.07 36.98
CA LYS A 74 -15.08 21.11 37.41
C LYS A 74 -14.75 21.70 38.78
N ALA A 75 -14.33 20.89 39.75
CA ALA A 75 -13.96 21.35 41.07
C ALA A 75 -12.77 22.33 41.06
N PHE A 76 -11.83 22.14 40.12
CA PHE A 76 -10.67 23.01 39.93
C PHE A 76 -10.86 24.04 38.79
N ALA A 77 -12.03 24.11 38.16
CA ALA A 77 -12.33 24.99 37.02
C ALA A 77 -11.27 24.94 35.88
N THR A 78 -10.71 23.76 35.61
CA THR A 78 -9.58 23.53 34.68
C THR A 78 -10.00 23.08 33.27
N GLU A 79 -11.28 23.26 32.92
CA GLU A 79 -11.85 22.83 31.62
C GLU A 79 -11.08 23.40 30.42
N THR A 80 -10.70 24.67 30.47
CA THR A 80 -9.96 25.35 29.39
C THR A 80 -8.53 24.80 29.24
N THR A 81 -7.89 24.42 30.33
CA THR A 81 -6.55 23.84 30.34
C THR A 81 -6.55 22.44 29.72
N GLU A 82 -7.50 21.58 30.09
CA GLU A 82 -7.63 20.24 29.50
C GLU A 82 -8.03 20.29 28.02
N LEU A 83 -8.94 21.21 27.66
CA LEU A 83 -9.28 21.46 26.26
C LEU A 83 -8.06 21.86 25.45
N ARG A 84 -7.24 22.80 25.96
CA ARG A 84 -6.01 23.23 25.29
C ARG A 84 -5.03 22.08 25.13
N ARG A 85 -4.82 21.27 26.17
CA ARG A 85 -3.97 20.07 26.13
C ARG A 85 -4.44 19.07 25.07
N PHE A 86 -5.74 18.83 24.96
CA PHE A 86 -6.33 18.01 23.91
C PHE A 86 -6.07 18.59 22.52
N PHE A 87 -6.33 19.89 22.31
CA PHE A 87 -6.13 20.54 21.02
C PHE A 87 -4.67 20.51 20.57
N ASP A 88 -3.73 20.82 21.46
CA ASP A 88 -2.29 20.83 21.15
C ASP A 88 -1.83 19.43 20.69
N LYS A 89 -2.23 18.37 21.41
CA LYS A 89 -1.88 16.99 21.07
C LYS A 89 -2.58 16.49 19.80
N ASN A 90 -3.84 16.89 19.60
CA ASN A 90 -4.58 16.55 18.40
C ASN A 90 -4.00 17.25 17.15
N GLU A 91 -3.54 18.49 17.28
CA GLU A 91 -2.89 19.22 16.19
C GLU A 91 -1.56 18.56 15.81
N GLU A 92 -0.76 18.13 16.77
CA GLU A 92 0.46 17.35 16.49
C GLU A 92 0.16 16.05 15.73
N ALA A 93 -0.89 15.32 16.12
CA ALA A 93 -1.31 14.10 15.42
C ALA A 93 -1.83 14.42 14.00
N PHE A 94 -2.53 15.55 13.84
CA PHE A 94 -3.07 16.00 12.57
C PHE A 94 -1.96 16.39 11.59
N GLN A 95 -0.95 17.14 12.02
CA GLN A 95 0.16 17.56 11.15
C GLN A 95 0.97 16.37 10.63
N GLU A 96 1.25 15.38 11.49
CA GLU A 96 1.90 14.13 11.07
C GLU A 96 1.02 13.33 10.11
N GLY A 97 -0.28 13.24 10.40
CA GLY A 97 -1.27 12.62 9.52
C GLY A 97 -1.34 13.27 8.14
N LYS A 98 -1.32 14.61 8.08
CA LYS A 98 -1.33 15.38 6.84
C LYS A 98 -0.07 15.13 6.01
N ARG A 99 1.10 15.10 6.65
CA ARG A 99 2.37 14.79 5.98
C ARG A 99 2.37 13.38 5.39
N LEU A 100 1.85 12.40 6.14
CA LEU A 100 1.69 11.02 5.66
C LEU A 100 0.70 10.94 4.49
N ALA A 101 -0.43 11.65 4.57
CA ALA A 101 -1.45 11.66 3.52
C ALA A 101 -0.90 12.25 2.21
N LEU A 102 -0.17 13.37 2.28
CA LEU A 102 0.50 13.96 1.12
C LEU A 102 1.53 13.01 0.51
N PHE A 103 2.36 12.39 1.34
CA PHE A 103 3.35 11.43 0.86
C PHE A 103 2.69 10.21 0.20
N SER A 104 1.67 9.63 0.85
CA SER A 104 0.93 8.49 0.32
C SER A 104 0.19 8.84 -0.98
N GLY A 105 -0.38 10.04 -1.07
CA GLY A 105 -1.02 10.55 -2.27
C GLY A 105 -0.05 10.68 -3.44
N LEU A 106 1.13 11.29 -3.22
CA LEU A 106 2.17 11.40 -4.24
C LEU A 106 2.64 10.03 -4.75
N LEU A 107 2.78 9.05 -3.85
CA LEU A 107 3.12 7.68 -4.23
C LEU A 107 2.04 7.04 -5.09
N GLN A 108 0.78 7.17 -4.69
CA GLN A 108 -0.34 6.63 -5.44
C GLN A 108 -0.43 7.27 -6.83
N MET A 109 -0.22 8.58 -6.93
CA MET A 109 -0.14 9.29 -8.21
C MET A 109 0.99 8.74 -9.08
N GLY A 110 2.20 8.55 -8.52
CA GLY A 110 3.33 7.99 -9.25
C GLY A 110 3.08 6.57 -9.78
N VAL A 111 2.45 5.72 -8.97
CA VAL A 111 2.05 4.35 -9.39
C VAL A 111 1.03 4.40 -10.53
N GLN A 112 0.01 5.27 -10.42
CA GLN A 112 -1.01 5.41 -11.46
C GLN A 112 -0.43 5.96 -12.77
N MET A 113 0.49 6.93 -12.71
CA MET A 113 1.18 7.43 -13.90
C MET A 113 2.09 6.38 -14.54
N GLY A 114 2.82 5.60 -13.72
CA GLY A 114 3.63 4.49 -14.19
C GLY A 114 2.79 3.43 -14.90
N MET A 115 1.64 3.07 -14.31
CA MET A 115 0.68 2.14 -14.91
C MET A 115 0.13 2.68 -16.24
N GLY A 116 -0.27 3.94 -16.29
CA GLY A 116 -0.73 4.58 -17.54
C GLY A 116 0.34 4.55 -18.64
N THR A 117 1.60 4.83 -18.27
CA THR A 117 2.73 4.78 -19.21
C THR A 117 2.98 3.36 -19.72
N CYS A 118 2.85 2.35 -18.86
CA CYS A 118 2.97 0.94 -19.27
C CYS A 118 1.87 0.54 -20.26
N ILE A 119 0.63 0.96 -20.04
CA ILE A 119 -0.49 0.70 -20.95
C ILE A 119 -0.20 1.31 -22.33
N VAL A 120 0.22 2.57 -22.35
CA VAL A 120 0.58 3.25 -23.61
C VAL A 120 1.73 2.54 -24.32
N ALA A 121 2.77 2.11 -23.58
CA ALA A 121 3.90 1.38 -24.14
C ALA A 121 3.48 0.03 -24.74
N ILE A 122 2.60 -0.72 -24.05
CA ILE A 122 2.06 -1.99 -24.55
C ILE A 122 1.23 -1.77 -25.82
N ILE A 123 0.40 -0.73 -25.87
CA ILE A 123 -0.40 -0.41 -27.05
C ILE A 123 0.49 -0.01 -28.23
N PHE A 124 1.49 0.84 -27.98
CA PHE A 124 2.41 1.31 -29.03
C PHE A 124 3.24 0.15 -29.61
N TYR A 125 3.87 -0.64 -28.74
CA TYR A 125 4.71 -1.78 -29.15
C TYR A 125 3.86 -2.96 -29.68
N GLY A 126 2.69 -3.17 -29.10
CA GLY A 126 1.71 -4.16 -29.58
C GLY A 126 1.21 -3.83 -30.98
N SER A 127 0.92 -2.55 -31.25
CA SER A 127 0.51 -2.08 -32.57
C SER A 127 1.62 -2.25 -33.61
N TYR A 128 2.89 -2.07 -33.24
CA TYR A 128 4.03 -2.36 -34.10
C TYR A 128 4.10 -3.87 -34.44
N GLN A 129 4.01 -4.77 -33.45
CA GLN A 129 4.02 -6.22 -33.70
C GLN A 129 2.78 -6.73 -34.44
N TYR A 130 1.63 -6.07 -34.29
CA TYR A 130 0.41 -6.37 -35.05
C TYR A 130 0.64 -6.12 -36.54
N ARG A 131 1.31 -5.03 -36.91
CA ARG A 131 1.67 -4.74 -38.31
C ARG A 131 2.61 -5.78 -38.91
N GLU A 132 3.49 -6.36 -38.10
CA GLU A 132 4.37 -7.48 -38.49
C GLU A 132 3.65 -8.84 -38.54
N LYS A 133 2.33 -8.90 -38.28
CA LYS A 133 1.51 -10.12 -38.18
C LYS A 133 2.01 -11.13 -37.15
N LYS A 134 2.80 -10.70 -36.17
CA LYS A 134 3.33 -11.55 -35.09
C LYS A 134 2.36 -11.75 -33.94
N VAL A 135 1.42 -10.80 -33.77
CA VAL A 135 0.49 -10.74 -32.65
C VAL A 135 -0.87 -10.26 -33.15
N THR A 136 -1.96 -10.79 -32.60
CA THR A 136 -3.35 -10.41 -32.92
C THR A 136 -3.86 -9.32 -31.96
N ILE A 137 -4.84 -8.52 -32.38
CA ILE A 137 -5.52 -7.53 -31.50
C ILE A 137 -6.07 -8.17 -30.22
N GLY A 138 -6.59 -9.40 -30.31
CA GLY A 138 -7.08 -10.16 -29.16
C GLY A 138 -5.97 -10.42 -28.13
N GLU A 139 -4.77 -10.77 -28.59
CA GLU A 139 -3.61 -11.01 -27.73
C GLU A 139 -3.16 -9.73 -27.04
N ILE A 140 -3.09 -8.59 -27.75
CA ILE A 140 -2.76 -7.28 -27.14
C ILE A 140 -3.76 -6.93 -26.03
N THR A 141 -5.05 -7.18 -26.28
CA THR A 141 -6.11 -6.95 -25.28
C THR A 141 -5.95 -7.87 -24.07
N SER A 142 -5.64 -9.15 -24.29
CA SER A 142 -5.31 -10.10 -23.22
C SER A 142 -4.10 -9.65 -22.42
N PHE A 143 -3.05 -9.13 -23.07
CA PHE A 143 -1.87 -8.57 -22.40
C PHE A 143 -2.24 -7.43 -21.45
N LEU A 144 -3.11 -6.50 -21.87
CA LEU A 144 -3.56 -5.41 -21.02
C LEU A 144 -4.36 -5.90 -19.80
N LEU A 145 -5.28 -6.84 -20.01
CA LEU A 145 -6.08 -7.43 -18.92
C LEU A 145 -5.20 -8.20 -17.92
N TYR A 146 -4.26 -9.00 -18.44
CA TYR A 146 -3.31 -9.74 -17.64
C TYR A 146 -2.34 -8.84 -16.88
N MET A 147 -1.89 -7.72 -17.46
CA MET A 147 -1.07 -6.72 -16.77
C MET A 147 -1.80 -6.17 -15.54
N ILE A 148 -3.06 -5.76 -15.70
CA ILE A 148 -3.89 -5.25 -14.59
C ILE A 148 -4.03 -6.33 -13.51
N GLN A 149 -4.34 -7.56 -13.91
CA GLN A 149 -4.48 -8.69 -12.99
C GLN A 149 -3.18 -9.02 -12.24
N LEU A 150 -2.02 -8.88 -12.90
CA LEU A 150 -0.70 -9.12 -12.32
C LEU A 150 -0.41 -8.13 -11.20
N ILE A 151 -0.68 -6.83 -11.43
CA ILE A 151 -0.52 -5.77 -10.44
C ILE A 151 -1.40 -6.04 -9.20
N PHE A 152 -2.67 -6.38 -9.39
CA PHE A 152 -3.57 -6.70 -8.28
C PHE A 152 -3.11 -7.93 -7.48
N ASN A 153 -2.70 -9.01 -8.15
CA ASN A 153 -2.18 -10.19 -7.46
C ASN A 153 -0.91 -9.87 -6.67
N PHE A 154 -0.03 -9.03 -7.22
CA PHE A 154 1.18 -8.60 -6.54
C PHE A 154 0.86 -7.81 -5.26
N ALA A 155 -0.12 -6.90 -5.31
CA ALA A 155 -0.57 -6.16 -4.14
C ALA A 155 -1.12 -7.09 -3.03
N ILE A 156 -1.90 -8.12 -3.39
CA ILE A 156 -2.41 -9.12 -2.45
C ILE A 156 -1.25 -9.90 -1.82
N VAL A 157 -0.28 -10.35 -2.61
CA VAL A 157 0.90 -11.07 -2.10
C VAL A 157 1.69 -10.19 -1.13
N ALA A 158 1.96 -8.92 -1.49
CA ALA A 158 2.66 -7.97 -0.62
C ALA A 158 1.91 -7.71 0.70
N MET A 159 0.58 -7.60 0.64
CA MET A 159 -0.26 -7.44 1.83
C MET A 159 -0.15 -8.65 2.75
N VAL A 160 -0.27 -9.86 2.21
CA VAL A 160 -0.21 -11.07 3.04
C VAL A 160 1.19 -11.30 3.60
N ILE A 161 2.25 -11.10 2.81
CA ILE A 161 3.64 -11.17 3.32
C ILE A 161 3.80 -10.23 4.52
N SER A 162 3.30 -9.00 4.42
CA SER A 162 3.35 -8.07 5.55
C SER A 162 2.53 -8.54 6.76
N ASN A 163 1.39 -9.19 6.55
CA ASN A 163 0.60 -9.74 7.65
C ASN A 163 1.33 -10.92 8.32
N VAL A 164 1.98 -11.78 7.54
CA VAL A 164 2.80 -12.88 8.05
C VAL A 164 3.94 -12.33 8.92
N PHE A 165 4.67 -11.31 8.44
CA PHE A 165 5.71 -10.68 9.25
C PHE A 165 5.18 -10.07 10.56
N LYS A 166 3.98 -9.48 10.54
CA LYS A 166 3.33 -9.00 11.77
C LYS A 166 3.01 -10.13 12.75
N VAL A 167 2.44 -11.24 12.26
CA VAL A 167 2.08 -12.39 13.10
C VAL A 167 3.33 -13.06 13.69
N VAL A 168 4.39 -13.22 12.89
CA VAL A 168 5.68 -13.78 13.37
C VAL A 168 6.31 -12.86 14.43
N GLY A 169 6.25 -11.54 14.25
CA GLY A 169 6.72 -10.58 15.23
C GLY A 169 5.95 -10.66 16.56
N ALA A 170 4.62 -10.71 16.51
CA ALA A 170 3.78 -10.85 17.70
C ALA A 170 3.98 -12.20 18.40
N SER A 171 4.13 -13.29 17.63
CA SER A 171 4.37 -14.63 18.19
C SER A 171 5.71 -14.70 18.94
N LYS A 172 6.74 -13.96 18.51
CA LYS A 172 8.00 -13.88 19.26
C LYS A 172 7.81 -13.24 20.63
N GLN A 173 7.09 -12.12 20.73
CA GLN A 173 6.79 -11.48 22.01
C GLN A 173 6.01 -12.40 22.96
N VAL A 174 5.04 -13.16 22.44
CA VAL A 174 4.25 -14.10 23.26
C VAL A 174 5.11 -15.25 23.79
N VAL A 175 6.05 -15.77 22.99
CA VAL A 175 7.01 -16.80 23.43
C VAL A 175 7.97 -16.23 24.48
N GLU A 176 8.42 -15.00 24.31
CA GLU A 176 9.33 -14.30 25.23
C GLU A 176 8.68 -13.99 26.59
N LEU A 177 7.35 -13.82 26.63
CA LEU A 177 6.57 -13.65 27.88
C LEU A 177 6.23 -14.97 28.58
N MET A 178 6.34 -16.12 27.91
CA MET A 178 6.09 -17.43 28.49
C MET A 178 7.35 -18.09 29.08
N GLN A 179 8.52 -17.48 28.89
CA GLN A 179 9.80 -17.89 29.50
C GLN A 179 10.10 -17.02 30.73
#